data_AF-A0A959GDX6-F1
#
_entry.id   AF-A0A959GDX6-F1
#
_cell.length_a   1.000
_cell.length_b   1.000
_cell.length_c   1.000
_cell.angle_alpha   90.00
_cell.angle_beta   90.00
_cell.angle_gamma   90.00
#
_symmetry.space_group_name_H-M   'P 1'
#
loop_
_entity.id
_entity.type
_entity.pdbx_description
1 polymer ?
#
loop_
_entity_poly.entity_id
_entity_poly.type
_entity_poly.pdbx_seq_one_letter_code
_entity_poly.pdbx_strand_id
1 'polypeptide(L)'
;MKALISRWLTITLLIMACFSLAQAQDLVAHYSFDGNANDVSGYDNNAVVNGAVLTQDRFGVANSAFYFDGEQSYLRAPNAAQLNSDYTTVCFWINVASLPAQGEVFLLSFGGWQERWKISLPG
;
A
#
# COMPACT_ATOMS: atom_id res chain seq x y z
N MET A 1 -15.24 -23.58 -40.72
CA MET A 1 -15.35 -23.78 -39.25
C MET A 1 -14.02 -23.61 -38.51
N LYS A 2 -12.92 -24.28 -38.90
CA LYS A 2 -11.60 -24.14 -38.22
C LYS A 2 -11.06 -22.70 -38.13
N ALA A 3 -11.21 -21.92 -39.22
CA ALA A 3 -10.74 -20.53 -39.27
C ALA A 3 -11.56 -19.54 -38.42
N LEU A 4 -12.82 -19.87 -38.08
CA LEU A 4 -13.64 -19.04 -37.19
C LEU A 4 -13.25 -19.29 -35.74
N ILE A 5 -13.08 -20.56 -35.35
CA ILE A 5 -12.66 -20.97 -34.01
C ILE A 5 -11.27 -20.42 -33.67
N SER A 6 -10.33 -20.43 -34.63
CA SER A 6 -9.00 -19.83 -34.44
C SER A 6 -9.08 -18.31 -34.23
N ARG A 7 -9.99 -17.61 -34.91
CA ARG A 7 -10.18 -16.16 -34.78
C ARG A 7 -10.72 -15.77 -33.41
N TRP A 8 -11.68 -16.53 -32.88
CA TRP A 8 -12.20 -16.31 -31.53
C TRP A 8 -11.17 -16.64 -30.45
N LEU A 9 -10.42 -17.74 -30.59
CA LEU A 9 -9.37 -18.12 -29.65
C LEU A 9 -8.24 -17.07 -29.60
N THR A 10 -7.83 -16.52 -30.74
CA THR A 10 -6.83 -15.45 -30.79
C THR A 10 -7.34 -14.15 -30.17
N ILE A 11 -8.63 -13.81 -30.34
CA ILE A 11 -9.21 -12.60 -29.73
C ILE A 11 -9.27 -12.76 -28.20
N THR A 12 -9.66 -13.92 -27.69
CA THR A 12 -9.65 -14.19 -26.24
C THR A 12 -8.23 -14.17 -25.67
N LEU A 13 -7.23 -14.73 -26.37
CA LEU A 13 -5.82 -14.65 -25.97
C LEU A 13 -5.31 -13.19 -25.96
N LEU A 14 -5.68 -12.39 -26.96
CA LEU A 14 -5.30 -10.98 -27.02
C LEU A 14 -5.94 -10.16 -25.89
N ILE A 15 -7.21 -10.43 -25.56
CA ILE A 15 -7.92 -9.74 -24.48
C ILE A 15 -7.32 -10.10 -23.11
N MET A 16 -7.00 -11.36 -22.86
CA MET A 16 -6.30 -11.79 -21.64
C MET A 16 -4.92 -11.16 -21.52
N ALA A 17 -4.14 -11.12 -22.61
CA ALA A 17 -2.84 -10.46 -22.65
C ALA A 17 -2.92 -8.94 -22.44
N CYS A 18 -3.93 -8.28 -23.02
CA CYS A 18 -4.18 -6.85 -22.80
C CYS A 18 -4.55 -6.55 -21.35
N PHE A 19 -5.33 -7.41 -20.69
CA PHE A 19 -5.70 -7.25 -19.28
C PHE A 19 -4.50 -7.38 -18.34
N SER A 20 -3.58 -8.32 -18.63
CA SER A 20 -2.32 -8.44 -17.87
C SER A 20 -1.35 -7.26 -18.08
N LEU A 21 -1.36 -6.63 -19.26
CA LEU A 21 -0.54 -5.46 -19.55
C LEU A 21 -1.14 -4.14 -19.02
N ALA A 22 -2.45 -4.13 -18.73
CA ALA A 22 -3.15 -3.00 -18.11
C ALA A 22 -3.11 -3.06 -16.56
N GLN A 23 -2.61 -4.15 -15.99
CA GLN A 23 -2.36 -4.25 -14.56
C GLN A 23 -1.24 -3.25 -14.21
N ALA A 24 -1.53 -2.30 -13.32
CA ALA A 24 -0.62 -1.21 -12.96
C ALA A 24 0.76 -1.76 -12.57
N GLN A 25 1.70 -1.78 -13.52
CA GLN A 25 3.06 -2.27 -13.31
C GLN A 25 3.83 -1.42 -12.29
N ASP A 26 3.29 -0.25 -11.93
CA ASP A 26 3.93 0.71 -11.03
C ASP A 26 3.46 0.61 -9.57
N LEU A 27 2.38 -0.14 -9.27
CA LEU A 27 1.92 -0.28 -7.89
C LEU A 27 2.75 -1.34 -7.17
N VAL A 28 3.69 -0.90 -6.34
CA VAL A 28 4.64 -1.78 -5.65
C VAL A 28 4.22 -2.14 -4.22
N ALA A 29 3.20 -1.47 -3.68
CA ALA A 29 2.61 -1.79 -2.38
C ALA A 29 1.16 -1.28 -2.30
N HIS A 30 0.26 -2.11 -1.80
CA HIS A 30 -1.13 -1.76 -1.55
C HIS A 30 -1.65 -2.46 -0.30
N TYR A 31 -1.88 -1.68 0.76
CA TYR A 31 -2.44 -2.17 2.00
C TYR A 31 -3.89 -1.72 2.12
N SER A 32 -4.83 -2.64 1.86
CA SER A 32 -6.28 -2.36 1.98
C SER A 32 -6.76 -2.32 3.43
N PHE A 33 -5.95 -2.84 4.36
CA PHE A 33 -6.26 -2.99 5.78
C PHE A 33 -7.54 -3.76 6.07
N ASP A 34 -7.93 -4.69 5.19
CA ASP A 34 -9.08 -5.61 5.38
C ASP A 34 -8.71 -6.76 6.33
N GLY A 35 -8.67 -6.45 7.63
CA GLY A 35 -8.38 -7.38 8.71
C GLY A 35 -6.91 -7.76 8.90
N ASN A 36 -5.99 -7.25 8.07
CA ASN A 36 -4.55 -7.52 8.18
C ASN A 36 -3.71 -6.41 7.51
N ALA A 37 -2.38 -6.54 7.59
CA ALA A 37 -1.42 -5.61 7.00
C ALA A 37 -0.73 -6.19 5.76
N ASN A 38 -1.41 -7.09 5.04
CA ASN A 38 -0.85 -7.73 3.85
C ASN A 38 -0.86 -6.78 2.65
N ASP A 39 0.13 -6.94 1.79
CA ASP A 39 0.24 -6.25 0.52
C ASP A 39 -0.53 -7.03 -0.57
N VAL A 40 -1.46 -6.36 -1.26
CA VAL A 40 -2.24 -6.94 -2.36
C VAL A 40 -1.76 -6.50 -3.75
N SER A 41 -0.60 -5.83 -3.85
CA SER A 41 0.00 -5.40 -5.11
C SER A 41 0.54 -6.54 -5.98
N GLY A 42 0.79 -7.70 -5.37
CA GLY A 42 1.41 -8.86 -6.01
C GLY A 42 2.93 -8.98 -5.80
N TYR A 43 3.52 -8.09 -5.00
CA TYR A 43 4.96 -8.13 -4.65
C TYR A 43 5.25 -8.68 -3.25
N ASP A 44 4.21 -9.10 -2.51
CA ASP A 44 4.31 -9.70 -1.17
C ASP A 44 5.08 -8.81 -0.16
N ASN A 45 4.98 -7.48 -0.30
CA ASN A 45 5.59 -6.51 0.62
C ASN A 45 4.79 -6.40 1.93
N ASN A 46 4.40 -7.52 2.52
CA ASN A 46 3.55 -7.57 3.71
C ASN A 46 4.18 -6.79 4.87
N ALA A 47 3.37 -5.95 5.52
CA ALA A 47 3.82 -5.17 6.66
C ALA A 47 3.67 -5.96 7.97
N VAL A 48 4.65 -5.82 8.85
CA VAL A 48 4.61 -6.33 10.21
C VAL A 48 3.97 -5.27 11.11
N VAL A 49 2.95 -5.66 11.85
CA VAL A 49 2.23 -4.81 12.80
C VAL A 49 2.97 -4.82 14.14
N ASN A 50 3.24 -3.64 14.70
CA ASN A 50 3.74 -3.46 16.06
C ASN A 50 2.85 -2.47 16.81
N GLY A 51 2.15 -2.93 17.85
CA GLY A 51 1.32 -2.09 18.73
C GLY A 51 0.02 -1.52 18.12
N ALA A 52 -0.04 -1.33 16.80
CA ALA A 52 -1.24 -0.85 16.12
C ALA A 52 -2.36 -1.90 16.15
N VAL A 53 -3.61 -1.43 16.26
CA VAL A 53 -4.80 -2.30 16.37
C VAL A 53 -5.77 -2.02 15.25
N LEU A 54 -6.49 -3.04 14.82
CA LEU A 54 -7.56 -2.89 13.82
C LEU A 54 -8.70 -2.04 14.39
N THR A 55 -9.24 -1.14 13.55
CA THR A 55 -10.32 -0.22 13.89
C THR A 55 -11.29 -0.06 12.71
N GLN A 56 -12.30 0.79 12.89
CA GLN A 56 -13.25 1.13 11.84
C GLN A 56 -12.62 2.04 10.78
N ASP A 57 -12.97 1.80 9.52
CA ASP A 57 -12.61 2.72 8.44
C ASP A 57 -13.52 3.97 8.41
N ARG A 58 -13.34 4.81 7.38
CA ARG A 58 -14.14 6.03 7.15
C ARG A 58 -15.63 5.79 6.90
N PHE A 59 -16.05 4.55 6.65
CA PHE A 59 -17.44 4.16 6.44
C PHE A 59 -18.02 3.40 7.64
N GLY A 60 -17.27 3.28 8.73
CA GLY A 60 -17.68 2.55 9.93
C GLY A 60 -17.53 1.03 9.80
N VAL A 61 -16.86 0.54 8.75
CA VAL A 61 -16.61 -0.90 8.56
C VAL A 61 -15.53 -1.34 9.53
N ALA A 62 -15.85 -2.30 10.39
CA ALA A 62 -14.93 -2.81 11.40
C ALA A 62 -13.75 -3.56 10.78
N ASN A 63 -12.57 -3.43 11.40
CA ASN A 63 -11.32 -4.07 10.99
C ASN A 63 -10.88 -3.68 9.57
N SER A 64 -11.16 -2.46 9.13
CA SER A 64 -10.82 -1.96 7.79
C SER A 64 -9.86 -0.76 7.82
N ALA A 65 -9.24 -0.50 8.97
CA ALA A 65 -8.18 0.49 9.17
C ALA A 65 -7.31 0.11 10.39
N PHE A 66 -6.14 0.74 10.54
CA PHE A 66 -5.32 0.63 11.75
C PHE A 66 -5.38 1.91 12.60
N TYR A 67 -5.56 1.74 13.90
CA TYR A 67 -5.39 2.76 14.92
C TYR A 67 -3.95 2.72 15.46
N PHE A 68 -3.35 3.91 15.56
CA PHE A 68 -2.01 4.12 16.09
C PHE A 68 -2.12 4.94 17.38
N ASP A 69 -1.41 4.52 18.41
CA ASP A 69 -1.36 5.17 19.74
C ASP A 69 -0.59 6.51 19.74
N GLY A 70 0.20 6.78 18.70
CA GLY A 70 1.04 7.98 18.60
C GLY A 70 2.32 7.93 19.43
N GLU A 71 2.64 6.79 20.05
CA GLU A 71 3.84 6.60 20.87
C GLU A 71 4.83 5.62 20.23
N GLN A 72 4.46 4.34 20.13
CA GLN A 72 5.37 3.27 19.69
C GLN A 72 4.74 2.36 18.62
N SER A 73 3.46 2.57 18.30
CA SER A 73 2.80 1.77 17.28
C SER A 73 3.24 2.13 15.86
N TYR A 74 3.46 1.11 15.02
CA TYR A 74 3.75 1.28 13.61
C TYR A 74 3.45 0.01 12.80
N LEU A 75 3.31 0.19 11.48
CA LEU A 75 3.37 -0.89 10.50
C LEU A 75 4.67 -0.74 9.72
N ARG A 76 5.39 -1.85 9.52
CA ARG A 76 6.66 -1.85 8.77
C ARG A 76 6.67 -2.92 7.70
N ALA A 77 6.71 -2.51 6.45
CA ALA A 77 7.14 -3.36 5.35
C ALA A 77 8.67 -3.54 5.41
N PRO A 78 9.19 -4.78 5.37
CA PRO A 78 10.63 -5.02 5.21
C PRO A 78 11.17 -4.42 3.91
N ASN A 79 12.49 -4.20 3.86
CA ASN A 79 13.12 -3.72 2.65
C ASN A 79 12.98 -4.74 1.50
N ALA A 80 12.57 -4.27 0.32
CA ALA A 80 12.43 -5.08 -0.88
C ALA A 80 12.86 -4.27 -2.11
N ALA A 81 13.34 -4.94 -3.15
CA ALA A 81 13.88 -4.28 -4.34
C ALA A 81 12.85 -3.36 -5.01
N GLN A 82 11.59 -3.79 -5.06
CA GLN A 82 10.48 -3.09 -5.69
C GLN A 82 10.07 -1.82 -4.95
N LEU A 83 10.37 -1.73 -3.66
CA LEU A 83 10.11 -0.52 -2.88
C LEU A 83 11.19 0.55 -3.08
N ASN A 84 12.35 0.18 -3.63
CA ASN A 84 13.47 1.10 -3.83
C ASN A 84 13.49 1.61 -5.28
N SER A 85 13.10 2.88 -5.45
CA SER A 85 13.03 3.56 -6.75
C SER A 85 13.44 5.01 -6.60
N ASP A 86 14.06 5.58 -7.66
CA ASP A 86 14.44 7.00 -7.73
C ASP A 86 13.24 7.94 -7.64
N TYR A 87 12.06 7.44 -8.02
CA TYR A 87 10.78 8.15 -7.97
C TYR A 87 9.74 7.33 -7.25
N THR A 88 8.91 8.01 -6.46
CA THR A 88 7.81 7.38 -5.73
C THR A 88 6.57 8.26 -5.76
N THR A 89 5.41 7.64 -5.87
CA THR A 89 4.11 8.28 -5.70
C THR A 89 3.38 7.54 -4.60
N VAL A 90 2.84 8.29 -3.62
CA VAL A 90 2.18 7.71 -2.47
C VAL A 90 0.86 8.42 -2.23
N CYS A 91 -0.18 7.64 -1.95
CA CYS A 91 -1.48 8.14 -1.52
C CYS A 91 -2.02 7.30 -0.37
N PHE A 92 -2.59 7.93 0.65
CA PHE A 92 -3.27 7.26 1.75
C PHE A 92 -4.27 8.21 2.41
N TRP A 93 -5.18 7.62 3.18
CA TRP A 93 -6.09 8.35 4.05
C TRP A 93 -5.59 8.27 5.49
N ILE A 94 -5.78 9.34 6.25
CA ILE A 94 -5.49 9.39 7.68
C ILE A 94 -6.58 10.18 8.41
N ASN A 95 -6.92 9.73 9.61
CA ASN A 95 -7.70 10.49 10.57
C ASN A 95 -6.81 10.82 11.76
N VAL A 96 -6.52 12.10 11.97
CA VAL A 96 -5.62 12.57 13.02
C VAL A 96 -6.44 12.93 14.25
N ALA A 97 -6.25 12.19 15.35
CA ALA A 97 -6.96 12.44 16.61
C ALA A 97 -6.52 13.76 17.28
N SER A 98 -5.21 14.03 17.26
CA SER A 98 -4.62 15.28 17.77
C SER A 98 -3.29 15.56 17.09
N LEU A 99 -2.94 16.84 16.93
CA LEU A 99 -1.61 17.24 16.48
C LEU A 99 -0.60 17.10 17.63
N PRO A 100 0.68 16.82 17.33
CA PRO A 100 1.72 16.80 18.35
C PRO A 100 1.85 18.19 19.01
N ALA A 101 2.03 18.22 20.32
CA ALA A 101 2.17 19.49 21.05
C ALA A 101 3.55 20.14 20.85
N GLN A 102 4.57 19.32 20.55
CA GLN A 102 5.92 19.74 20.23
C GLN A 102 6.58 18.72 19.30
N GLY A 103 7.51 19.19 18.48
CA GLY A 103 8.32 18.33 17.62
C GLY A 103 7.61 17.88 16.36
N GLU A 104 8.07 16.78 15.79
CA GLU A 104 7.60 16.25 14.52
C GLU A 104 7.24 14.77 14.70
N VAL A 105 6.06 14.37 14.24
CA VAL A 105 5.61 12.98 14.22
C VAL A 105 5.52 12.50 12.78
N PHE A 106 6.03 11.31 12.52
CA PHE A 106 6.05 10.73 11.18
C PHE A 106 4.78 9.92 10.94
N LEU A 107 4.05 10.28 9.89
CA LEU A 107 2.94 9.47 9.36
C LEU A 107 3.48 8.33 8.51
N LEU A 108 4.54 8.62 7.76
CA LEU A 108 5.23 7.66 6.92
C LEU A 108 6.70 8.04 6.83
N SER A 109 7.58 7.05 6.90
CA SER A 109 9.02 7.21 6.75
C SER A 109 9.54 6.09 5.85
N PHE A 110 10.36 6.44 4.88
CA PHE A 110 10.97 5.49 3.95
C PHE A 110 12.45 5.80 3.79
N GLY A 111 13.28 4.75 3.74
CA GLY A 111 14.71 4.87 3.49
C GLY A 111 15.58 4.93 4.76
N GLY A 112 16.88 4.77 4.52
CA GLY A 112 17.92 4.79 5.55
C GLY A 112 18.36 6.20 5.94
N TRP A 113 19.42 6.33 6.74
CA TRP A 113 19.91 7.63 7.23
C TRP A 113 20.36 8.60 6.14
N GLN A 114 20.82 8.09 4.99
CA GLN A 114 21.39 8.90 3.91
C GLN A 114 20.36 9.34 2.87
N GLU A 115 19.29 8.56 2.68
CA GLU A 115 18.32 8.74 1.58
C GLU A 115 16.89 8.53 2.11
N ARG A 116 16.54 9.28 3.17
CA ARG A 116 15.20 9.25 3.75
C ARG A 116 14.30 10.28 3.10
N TRP A 117 13.09 9.86 2.79
CA TRP A 117 11.95 10.77 2.65
C TRP A 117 10.88 10.39 3.68
N LYS A 118 10.07 11.38 4.06
CA LYS A 118 9.04 11.23 5.10
C LYS A 118 7.86 12.14 4.83
N ILE A 119 6.71 11.74 5.35
CA ILE A 119 5.52 12.56 5.47
C ILE A 119 5.24 12.69 6.97
N SER A 120 5.13 13.92 7.45
CA SER A 120 5.06 14.22 8.87
C SER A 120 4.06 15.32 9.17
N LEU A 121 3.69 15.40 10.45
CA LEU A 121 2.89 16.49 11.00
C LEU A 121 3.78 17.36 11.88
N PRO A 122 3.83 18.68 11.65
CA PRO A 122 4.48 19.61 12.56
C PRO A 122 3.59 19.86 13.79
N GLY A 123 4.23 20.00 14.95
CA GLY A 123 3.63 20.51 16.18
C GLY A 123 3.91 21.99 16.41
#